data_AF-A0A2S4PK15-F1
#
_entry.id   AF-A0A2S4PK15-F1
#
_cell.length_a   1.000
_cell.length_b   1.000
_cell.length_c   1.000
_cell.angle_alpha   90.00
_cell.angle_beta   90.00
_cell.angle_gamma   90.00
#
_symmetry.space_group_name_H-M   'P 1'
#
loop_
_entity.id
_entity.type
_entity.pdbx_description
1 polymer ?
#
loop_
_entity_poly.entity_id
_entity_poly.type
_entity_poly.pdbx_seq_one_letter_code
_entity_poly.pdbx_strand_id
1 'polypeptide(L)'
;MRFKLLLLYLLELFQASAKLQAPLLSSSIQGVENAPSISHAVTNAPQIFNTIHGAMRQWDNSLKHNGMSMFPVTVAANTLFYHGDVSNKPVNKIEWLAFEVEHSEVFFKLLPKNKENNTLEYFGHVDEQNYTGYLSTYRTTRPLKNVIYIDGTSAAKSTLGTLDIQDRVLLQDNDFKKIKGFQDLLRAQEICKLLPHVEGILRMELGFELIMCDTSKNLELLSITSHPQHFYWNKTENVFWRSEYMRGVSKRYSGVGAGKVSVD
;
A
#
# COMPACT_ATOMS: atom_id res chain seq x y z
N MET A 1 -13.81 -56.66 -50.38
CA MET A 1 -12.81 -55.57 -50.35
C MET A 1 -13.40 -54.39 -49.58
N ARG A 2 -12.74 -53.96 -48.50
CA ARG A 2 -13.23 -52.95 -47.55
C ARG A 2 -13.07 -51.54 -48.13
N PHE A 3 -14.16 -50.79 -48.29
CA PHE A 3 -14.08 -49.34 -48.52
C PHE A 3 -13.91 -48.64 -47.17
N LYS A 4 -12.73 -48.07 -46.93
CA LYS A 4 -12.45 -47.24 -45.75
C LYS A 4 -13.05 -45.85 -45.95
N LEU A 5 -13.87 -45.45 -44.98
CA LEU A 5 -14.33 -44.09 -44.74
C LEU A 5 -13.11 -43.20 -44.43
N LEU A 6 -12.87 -42.14 -45.21
CA LEU A 6 -11.87 -41.12 -44.86
C LEU A 6 -12.63 -39.84 -44.49
N LEU A 7 -12.75 -39.59 -43.19
CA LEU A 7 -13.33 -38.39 -42.63
C LEU A 7 -12.22 -37.32 -42.56
N LEU A 8 -12.23 -36.36 -43.49
CA LEU A 8 -11.34 -35.20 -43.46
C LEU A 8 -11.90 -34.18 -42.46
N TYR A 9 -11.35 -34.14 -41.24
CA TYR A 9 -11.55 -33.02 -40.33
C TYR A 9 -10.71 -31.83 -40.80
N LEU A 10 -11.35 -30.79 -41.34
CA LEU A 10 -10.74 -29.47 -41.46
C LEU A 10 -10.61 -28.86 -40.05
N LEU A 11 -9.39 -28.77 -39.54
CA LEU A 11 -9.07 -27.85 -38.45
C LEU A 11 -8.84 -26.47 -39.08
N GLU A 12 -9.85 -25.60 -38.97
CA GLU A 12 -9.68 -24.16 -39.15
C GLU A 12 -8.77 -23.66 -38.02
N LEU A 13 -7.48 -23.52 -38.32
CA LEU A 13 -6.55 -22.73 -37.51
C LEU A 13 -6.96 -21.26 -37.63
N PHE A 14 -7.85 -20.81 -36.75
CA PHE A 14 -8.03 -19.38 -36.51
C PHE A 14 -6.71 -18.84 -35.95
N GLN A 15 -5.86 -18.32 -36.83
CA GLN A 15 -4.83 -17.38 -36.42
C GLN A 15 -5.57 -16.16 -35.86
N ALA A 16 -5.65 -16.08 -34.54
CA ALA A 16 -6.03 -14.84 -33.87
C ALA A 16 -4.95 -13.81 -34.20
N SER A 17 -5.17 -13.03 -35.25
CA SER A 17 -4.38 -11.82 -35.49
C SER A 17 -4.73 -10.88 -34.34
N ALA A 18 -3.87 -10.82 -33.32
CA ALA A 18 -3.95 -9.77 -32.32
C ALA A 18 -3.93 -8.45 -33.09
N LYS A 19 -5.05 -7.72 -33.10
CA LYS A 19 -5.07 -6.36 -33.63
C LYS A 19 -4.07 -5.57 -32.80
N LEU A 20 -2.91 -5.29 -33.37
CA LEU A 20 -1.91 -4.43 -32.77
C LEU A 20 -2.61 -3.10 -32.48
N GLN A 21 -2.70 -2.72 -31.20
CA GLN A 21 -3.26 -1.43 -30.83
C GLN A 21 -2.43 -0.35 -31.55
N ALA A 22 -3.08 0.48 -32.36
CA ALA A 22 -2.42 1.61 -32.99
C ALA A 22 -1.95 2.57 -31.88
N PRO A 23 -0.70 3.05 -31.90
CA PRO A 23 -0.22 4.01 -30.92
C PRO A 23 -1.08 5.28 -30.97
N LEU A 24 -1.44 5.81 -29.79
CA LEU A 24 -2.24 7.04 -29.64
C LEU A 24 -1.53 8.30 -30.15
N LEU A 25 -0.24 8.22 -30.49
CA LEU A 25 0.58 9.35 -30.91
C LEU A 25 0.94 9.27 -32.40
N SER A 26 0.80 10.42 -33.07
CA SER A 26 1.28 10.68 -34.43
C SER A 26 2.75 10.27 -34.58
N SER A 27 3.11 9.70 -35.74
CA SER A 27 4.48 9.31 -36.13
C SER A 27 5.49 10.46 -36.12
N SER A 28 5.06 11.70 -35.88
CA SER A 28 5.88 12.92 -35.86
C SER A 28 6.85 13.03 -34.68
N ILE A 29 6.85 12.11 -33.70
CA ILE A 29 7.71 12.18 -32.50
C ILE A 29 9.02 11.37 -32.66
N GLN A 30 9.17 10.60 -33.74
CA GLN A 30 10.34 9.71 -33.94
C GLN A 30 11.69 10.42 -34.13
N GLY A 31 11.74 11.76 -34.17
CA GLY A 31 12.97 12.55 -34.31
C GLY A 31 13.42 13.27 -33.04
N VAL A 32 12.74 13.11 -31.90
CA VAL A 32 13.11 13.78 -30.63
C VAL A 32 14.00 12.84 -29.80
N GLU A 33 15.14 13.35 -29.34
CA GLU A 33 16.04 12.62 -28.45
C GLU A 33 15.28 12.24 -27.16
N ASN A 34 15.34 10.96 -26.76
CA ASN A 34 14.56 10.39 -25.64
C ASN A 34 13.03 10.35 -25.86
N ALA A 35 12.54 10.40 -27.10
CA ALA A 35 11.13 10.18 -27.41
C ALA A 35 10.64 8.79 -26.94
N PRO A 36 9.35 8.68 -26.54
CA PRO A 36 8.72 7.39 -26.26
C PRO A 36 8.82 6.45 -27.47
N SER A 37 9.47 5.31 -27.28
CA SER A 37 9.60 4.30 -28.33
C SER A 37 8.32 3.46 -28.44
N ILE A 38 7.72 3.42 -29.63
CA ILE A 38 6.50 2.62 -29.89
C ILE A 38 6.75 1.13 -29.59
N SER A 39 7.92 0.59 -29.96
CA SER A 39 8.24 -0.82 -29.67
C SER A 39 8.31 -1.10 -28.18
N HIS A 40 8.95 -0.22 -27.40
CA HIS A 40 8.99 -0.35 -25.94
C HIS A 40 7.61 -0.14 -25.31
N ALA A 41 6.79 0.78 -25.84
CA ALA A 41 5.42 0.98 -25.40
C ALA A 41 4.56 -0.28 -25.61
N VAL A 42 4.69 -0.96 -26.76
CA VAL A 42 4.00 -2.23 -27.02
C VAL A 42 4.47 -3.33 -26.07
N THR A 43 5.78 -3.45 -25.84
CA THR A 43 6.35 -4.43 -24.89
C THR A 43 5.89 -4.18 -23.45
N ASN A 44 5.83 -2.92 -23.02
CA ASN A 44 5.49 -2.54 -21.65
C ASN A 44 3.98 -2.36 -21.42
N ALA A 45 3.16 -2.34 -22.49
CA ALA A 45 1.72 -2.10 -22.41
C ALA A 45 1.00 -3.03 -21.40
N PRO A 46 1.24 -4.36 -21.37
CA PRO A 46 0.60 -5.22 -20.39
C PRO A 46 0.90 -4.79 -18.95
N GLN A 47 2.14 -4.39 -18.65
CA GLN A 47 2.51 -3.93 -17.32
C GLN A 47 1.79 -2.62 -16.96
N ILE A 48 1.81 -1.64 -17.86
CA ILE A 48 1.18 -0.33 -17.67
C ILE A 48 -0.32 -0.48 -17.41
N PHE A 49 -1.04 -1.18 -18.30
CA PHE A 49 -2.48 -1.34 -18.17
C PHE A 49 -2.87 -2.20 -16.97
N ASN A 50 -2.09 -3.24 -16.66
CA ASN A 50 -2.33 -4.01 -15.44
C ASN A 50 -2.10 -3.14 -14.21
N THR A 51 -1.11 -2.24 -14.20
CA THR A 51 -0.82 -1.36 -13.05
C THR A 51 -1.94 -0.34 -12.84
N ILE A 52 -2.46 0.25 -13.91
CA ILE A 52 -3.65 1.12 -13.83
C ILE A 52 -4.87 0.31 -13.35
N HIS A 53 -5.10 -0.88 -13.90
CA HIS A 53 -6.23 -1.73 -13.53
C HIS A 53 -6.18 -2.20 -12.07
N GLY A 54 -4.97 -2.50 -11.59
CA GLY A 54 -4.70 -2.98 -10.23
C GLY A 54 -4.56 -1.87 -9.19
N ALA A 55 -4.60 -0.60 -9.59
CA ALA A 55 -4.45 0.52 -8.67
C ALA A 55 -5.50 0.42 -7.55
N MET A 56 -5.04 0.56 -6.30
CA MET A 56 -5.86 0.45 -5.08
C MET A 56 -6.49 -0.94 -4.83
N ARG A 57 -6.18 -1.98 -5.61
CA ARG A 57 -6.72 -3.34 -5.44
C ARG A 57 -5.74 -4.25 -4.71
N GLN A 58 -6.20 -4.89 -3.65
CA GLN A 58 -5.30 -5.64 -2.77
C GLN A 58 -4.54 -6.77 -3.51
N TRP A 59 -5.26 -7.62 -4.25
CA TRP A 59 -4.65 -8.81 -4.87
C TRP A 59 -3.68 -8.46 -6.00
N ASP A 60 -4.02 -7.50 -6.86
CA ASP A 60 -3.14 -7.05 -7.93
C ASP A 60 -1.81 -6.52 -7.40
N ASN A 61 -1.85 -5.78 -6.28
CA ASN A 61 -0.67 -5.28 -5.60
C ASN A 61 0.14 -6.40 -4.91
N SER A 62 -0.53 -7.41 -4.35
CA SER A 62 0.15 -8.58 -3.78
C SER A 62 0.88 -9.41 -4.84
N LEU A 63 0.31 -9.53 -6.05
CA LEU A 63 0.95 -10.22 -7.17
C LEU A 63 2.13 -9.41 -7.73
N LYS A 64 2.02 -8.08 -7.77
CA LYS A 64 3.08 -7.16 -8.20
C LYS A 64 3.80 -6.56 -7.00
N HIS A 65 4.35 -7.45 -6.18
CA HIS A 65 4.96 -7.17 -4.89
C HIS A 65 5.76 -5.85 -4.83
N ASN A 66 6.69 -5.62 -5.77
CA ASN A 66 7.55 -4.44 -5.66
C ASN A 66 6.80 -3.12 -5.88
N GLY A 67 5.84 -3.07 -6.82
CA GLY A 67 5.24 -1.82 -7.26
C GLY A 67 6.27 -0.88 -7.89
N MET A 68 5.93 -0.25 -9.02
CA MET A 68 6.85 0.70 -9.67
C MET A 68 6.11 1.95 -10.16
N SER A 69 4.98 2.28 -9.55
CA SER A 69 4.12 3.39 -9.96
C SER A 69 3.59 4.16 -8.77
N MET A 70 3.40 5.46 -8.99
CA MET A 70 2.80 6.37 -8.04
C MET A 70 1.60 7.05 -8.69
N PHE A 71 0.54 7.22 -7.91
CA PHE A 71 -0.70 7.83 -8.38
C PHE A 71 -1.10 8.97 -7.45
N PRO A 72 -1.54 10.12 -7.99
CA PRO A 72 -2.32 11.05 -7.20
C PRO A 72 -3.66 10.40 -6.87
N VAL A 73 -4.05 10.48 -5.59
CA VAL A 73 -5.33 9.94 -5.13
C VAL A 73 -6.03 10.91 -4.22
N THR A 74 -7.36 10.86 -4.26
CA THR A 74 -8.22 11.60 -3.35
C THR A 74 -8.87 10.63 -2.35
N VAL A 75 -8.63 10.83 -1.05
CA VAL A 75 -9.38 10.14 0.01
C VAL A 75 -10.68 10.92 0.25
N ALA A 76 -11.82 10.22 0.19
CA ALA A 76 -13.13 10.83 0.36
C ALA A 76 -13.32 11.41 1.77
N ALA A 77 -14.19 12.43 1.88
CA ALA A 77 -14.68 12.91 3.18
C ALA A 77 -15.44 11.80 3.92
N ASN A 78 -15.50 11.91 5.26
CA ASN A 78 -16.14 10.92 6.12
C ASN A 78 -15.55 9.50 6.03
N THR A 79 -14.30 9.38 5.55
CA THR A 79 -13.58 8.12 5.56
C THR A 79 -13.10 7.84 6.97
N LEU A 80 -13.42 6.64 7.48
CA LEU A 80 -12.98 6.17 8.78
C LEU A 80 -11.57 5.58 8.69
N PHE A 81 -10.76 5.96 9.68
CA PHE A 81 -9.41 5.46 9.90
C PHE A 81 -9.25 5.00 11.34
N TYR A 82 -8.38 4.01 11.55
CA TYR A 82 -8.11 3.42 12.85
C TYR A 82 -6.62 3.50 13.15
N HIS A 83 -6.29 3.72 14.42
CA HIS A 83 -4.91 3.79 14.90
C HIS A 83 -4.79 3.10 16.26
N GLY A 84 -3.88 2.16 16.38
CA GLY A 84 -3.48 1.59 17.66
C GLY A 84 -2.28 2.32 18.26
N ASP A 85 -2.41 2.81 19.49
CA ASP A 85 -1.30 3.39 20.26
C ASP A 85 -1.31 2.82 21.68
N VAL A 86 -0.22 3.00 22.42
CA VAL A 86 -0.15 2.80 23.87
C VAL A 86 -0.64 4.02 24.66
N SER A 87 -0.80 5.16 23.98
CA SER A 87 -1.33 6.39 24.56
C SER A 87 -2.84 6.49 24.39
N ASN A 88 -3.53 6.99 25.41
CA ASN A 88 -4.95 7.33 25.33
C ASN A 88 -5.20 8.75 24.79
N LYS A 89 -4.22 9.33 24.09
CA LYS A 89 -4.27 10.70 23.60
C LYS A 89 -4.45 10.73 22.08
N PRO A 90 -5.07 11.79 21.54
CA PRO A 90 -5.12 11.98 20.09
C PRO A 90 -3.71 12.11 19.50
N VAL A 91 -3.53 11.62 18.29
CA VAL A 91 -2.28 11.80 17.54
C VAL A 91 -2.22 13.22 16.95
N ASN A 92 -1.05 13.85 17.01
CA ASN A 92 -0.82 15.22 16.54
C ASN A 92 0.54 15.35 15.81
N LYS A 93 0.96 14.28 15.15
CA LYS A 93 2.25 14.11 14.48
C LYS A 93 2.08 13.29 13.20
N ILE A 94 3.18 13.05 12.48
CA ILE A 94 3.20 12.08 11.39
C ILE A 94 2.96 10.69 11.95
N GLU A 95 1.95 10.00 11.44
CA GLU A 95 1.50 8.75 12.04
C GLU A 95 0.77 7.84 11.03
N TRP A 96 0.82 6.52 11.29
CA TRP A 96 0.12 5.50 10.51
C TRP A 96 -1.36 5.43 10.86
N LEU A 97 -2.20 5.34 9.84
CA LEU A 97 -3.64 5.11 9.94
C LEU A 97 -4.01 3.92 9.05
N ALA A 98 -4.89 3.04 9.52
CA ALA A 98 -5.38 1.93 8.73
C ALA A 98 -6.87 2.07 8.39
N PHE A 99 -7.29 1.43 7.30
CA PHE A 99 -8.70 1.42 6.89
C PHE A 99 -9.56 0.45 7.70
N GLU A 100 -8.95 -0.43 8.49
CA GLU A 100 -9.57 -1.45 9.32
C GLU A 100 -8.94 -1.53 10.70
N VAL A 101 -9.76 -1.95 11.66
CA VAL A 101 -9.33 -2.14 13.04
C VAL A 101 -8.20 -3.16 13.09
N GLU A 102 -8.36 -4.31 12.43
CA GLU A 102 -7.42 -5.43 12.52
C GLU A 102 -6.01 -5.08 12.03
N HIS A 103 -5.90 -4.20 11.02
CA HIS A 103 -4.59 -3.69 10.59
C HIS A 103 -4.03 -2.68 11.59
N SER A 104 -4.86 -1.77 12.12
CA SER A 104 -4.41 -0.74 13.06
C SER A 104 -3.84 -1.29 14.37
N GLU A 105 -4.24 -2.48 14.79
CA GLU A 105 -3.70 -3.09 16.02
C GLU A 105 -2.24 -3.56 15.86
N VAL A 106 -1.75 -3.69 14.62
CA VAL A 106 -0.31 -3.92 14.37
C VAL A 106 0.52 -2.76 14.94
N PHE A 107 -0.03 -1.55 14.98
CA PHE A 107 0.66 -0.35 15.46
C PHE A 107 0.86 -0.32 16.98
N PHE A 108 0.05 -1.07 17.76
CA PHE A 108 0.26 -1.22 19.21
C PHE A 108 1.66 -1.76 19.55
N LYS A 109 2.22 -2.58 18.65
CA LYS A 109 3.48 -3.31 18.81
C LYS A 109 4.71 -2.44 18.50
N LEU A 110 4.61 -1.11 18.59
CA LEU A 110 5.68 -0.16 18.29
C LEU A 110 6.00 0.70 19.51
N LEU A 111 6.37 0.06 20.63
CA LEU A 111 6.86 0.77 21.82
C LEU A 111 8.37 1.11 21.69
N PRO A 112 8.83 2.30 22.08
CA PRO A 112 10.25 2.55 22.21
C PRO A 112 10.82 1.76 23.41
N LYS A 113 11.90 1.01 23.19
CA LYS A 113 12.68 0.40 24.28
C LYS A 113 13.56 1.47 24.92
N ASN A 114 13.16 1.97 26.08
CA ASN A 114 13.89 2.94 26.90
C ASN A 114 14.25 4.27 26.19
N LYS A 115 14.05 5.40 26.89
CA LYS A 115 14.32 6.77 26.40
C LYS A 115 15.80 7.05 26.01
N GLU A 116 16.69 6.07 26.14
CA GLU A 116 18.13 6.24 25.88
C GLU A 116 18.55 5.81 24.47
N ASN A 117 17.80 4.91 23.83
CA ASN A 117 18.13 4.43 22.48
C ASN A 117 16.95 4.72 21.54
N ASN A 118 17.14 5.66 20.60
CA ASN A 118 16.20 6.01 19.51
C ASN A 118 16.03 4.86 18.48
N THR A 119 15.89 3.62 18.95
CA THR A 119 15.65 2.43 18.14
C THR A 119 14.20 2.02 18.31
N LEU A 120 13.39 2.20 17.26
CA LEU A 120 12.10 1.51 17.14
C LEU A 120 12.40 0.02 16.93
N GLU A 121 12.06 -0.79 17.93
CA GLU A 121 12.14 -2.25 17.84
C GLU A 121 10.73 -2.79 17.56
N TYR A 122 10.56 -3.59 16.51
CA TYR A 122 9.31 -4.29 16.23
C TYR A 122 9.16 -5.42 17.24
N PHE A 123 8.07 -5.47 18.03
CA PHE A 123 7.84 -6.47 19.08
C PHE A 123 7.47 -7.87 18.53
N GLY A 124 8.11 -8.30 17.45
CA GLY A 124 7.97 -9.67 16.93
C GLY A 124 8.51 -10.75 17.88
N HIS A 125 9.29 -10.37 18.90
CA HIS A 125 10.11 -11.28 19.71
C HIS A 125 10.16 -10.90 21.21
N VAL A 126 9.02 -10.57 21.84
CA VAL A 126 8.97 -10.38 23.30
C VAL A 126 8.04 -11.43 23.91
N ASP A 127 8.56 -12.15 24.91
CA ASP A 127 7.93 -13.39 25.43
C ASP A 127 6.61 -13.16 26.17
N GLU A 128 6.39 -11.97 26.74
CA GLU A 128 5.10 -11.59 27.31
C GLU A 128 5.07 -10.08 27.60
N GLN A 129 4.10 -9.34 27.07
CA GLN A 129 3.80 -7.99 27.55
C GLN A 129 2.30 -7.83 27.78
N ASN A 130 1.93 -7.60 29.04
CA ASN A 130 0.60 -7.15 29.41
C ASN A 130 0.62 -5.62 29.50
N TYR A 131 0.18 -4.96 28.42
CA TYR A 131 -0.09 -3.53 28.43
C TYR A 131 -1.48 -3.27 27.87
N THR A 132 -2.05 -2.14 28.27
CA THR A 132 -3.32 -1.66 27.71
C THR A 132 -3.01 -0.80 26.49
N GLY A 133 -3.41 -1.28 25.30
CA GLY A 133 -3.43 -0.47 24.09
C GLY A 133 -4.69 0.39 24.03
N TYR A 134 -4.70 1.39 23.17
CA TYR A 134 -5.83 2.28 22.92
C TYR A 134 -6.11 2.37 21.42
N LEU A 135 -7.29 1.89 21.03
CA LEU A 135 -7.76 2.00 19.66
C LEU A 135 -8.45 3.34 19.46
N SER A 136 -7.89 4.17 18.60
CA SER A 136 -8.45 5.46 18.21
C SER A 136 -9.16 5.34 16.86
N THR A 137 -10.37 5.90 16.76
CA THR A 137 -11.13 6.01 15.51
C THR A 137 -11.17 7.46 15.05
N TYR A 138 -10.68 7.71 13.85
CA TYR A 138 -10.66 9.02 13.21
C TYR A 138 -11.57 9.05 11.99
N ARG A 139 -12.00 10.25 11.62
CA ARG A 139 -12.79 10.51 10.42
C ARG A 139 -12.21 11.69 9.65
N THR A 140 -12.12 11.58 8.32
CA THR A 140 -11.74 12.73 7.49
C THR A 140 -12.84 13.79 7.49
N THR A 141 -12.49 15.03 7.77
CA THR A 141 -13.45 16.15 7.81
C THR A 141 -13.76 16.72 6.42
N ARG A 142 -12.85 16.49 5.47
CA ARG A 142 -12.96 16.90 4.06
C ARG A 142 -12.25 15.88 3.16
N PRO A 143 -12.45 15.91 1.83
CA PRO A 143 -11.65 15.10 0.92
C PRO A 143 -10.17 15.50 0.98
N LEU A 144 -9.28 14.52 1.19
CA LEU A 144 -7.82 14.72 1.13
C LEU A 144 -7.42 14.56 -0.33
N LYS A 145 -7.10 15.65 -1.02
CA LYS A 145 -6.88 15.65 -2.48
C LYS A 145 -5.43 15.45 -2.86
N ASN A 146 -4.51 15.72 -1.94
CA ASN A 146 -3.08 15.66 -2.21
C ASN A 146 -2.48 14.44 -1.51
N VAL A 147 -3.00 13.24 -1.78
CA VAL A 147 -2.43 11.99 -1.26
C VAL A 147 -1.69 11.29 -2.39
N ILE A 148 -0.49 10.79 -2.10
CA ILE A 148 0.28 9.99 -3.05
C ILE A 148 0.06 8.52 -2.71
N TYR A 149 -0.46 7.75 -3.65
CA TYR A 149 -0.52 6.31 -3.56
C TYR A 149 0.70 5.68 -4.25
N ILE A 150 1.32 4.70 -3.59
CA ILE A 150 2.43 3.90 -4.13
C ILE A 150 1.94 2.46 -4.29
N ASP A 151 2.00 1.92 -5.51
CA ASP A 151 1.53 0.57 -5.81
C ASP A 151 2.45 -0.54 -5.28
N GLY A 152 2.08 -1.79 -5.54
CA GLY A 152 2.68 -2.98 -4.95
C GLY A 152 2.41 -3.10 -3.45
N THR A 153 3.20 -3.96 -2.80
CA THR A 153 3.27 -4.04 -1.34
C THR A 153 4.29 -3.02 -0.82
N SER A 154 4.09 -1.75 -1.13
CA SER A 154 5.01 -0.64 -0.85
C SER A 154 5.18 -0.28 0.63
N ALA A 155 4.44 -0.93 1.54
CA ALA A 155 4.69 -0.90 2.98
C ALA A 155 5.37 -2.17 3.51
N ALA A 156 5.60 -3.19 2.66
CA ALA A 156 6.35 -4.37 3.05
C ALA A 156 7.82 -4.02 3.29
N LYS A 157 8.27 -4.21 4.52
CA LYS A 157 9.62 -3.87 5.01
C LYS A 157 10.63 -4.93 4.59
N SER A 158 10.86 -5.05 3.29
CA SER A 158 11.71 -6.08 2.69
C SER A 158 12.89 -5.47 1.94
N THR A 159 13.93 -6.27 1.72
CA THR A 159 15.05 -5.91 0.83
C THR A 159 14.81 -6.35 -0.62
N LEU A 160 13.57 -6.72 -0.98
CA LEU A 160 13.21 -7.24 -2.30
C LEU A 160 12.80 -6.13 -3.29
N GLY A 161 12.89 -4.86 -2.89
CA GLY A 161 12.64 -3.70 -3.76
C GLY A 161 11.28 -3.02 -3.53
N THR A 162 10.46 -3.49 -2.58
CA THR A 162 9.16 -2.91 -2.23
C THR A 162 9.20 -1.44 -1.79
N LEU A 163 10.36 -0.99 -1.31
CA LEU A 163 10.57 0.38 -0.86
C LEU A 163 11.30 1.25 -1.89
N ASP A 164 11.70 0.71 -3.05
CA ASP A 164 12.59 1.38 -4.00
C ASP A 164 11.98 2.69 -4.55
N ILE A 165 10.66 2.75 -4.78
CA ILE A 165 10.00 4.00 -5.22
C ILE A 165 10.16 5.10 -4.14
N GLN A 166 10.04 4.75 -2.87
CA GLN A 166 10.20 5.73 -1.79
C GLN A 166 11.67 6.10 -1.59
N ASP A 167 12.55 5.11 -1.50
CA ASP A 167 13.95 5.31 -1.09
C ASP A 167 14.82 5.81 -2.26
N ARG A 168 14.68 5.22 -3.45
CA ARG A 168 15.54 5.53 -4.61
C ARG A 168 14.96 6.63 -5.49
N VAL A 169 13.65 6.65 -5.70
CA VAL A 169 13.02 7.62 -6.62
C VAL A 169 12.66 8.91 -5.90
N LEU A 170 11.89 8.84 -4.81
CA LEU A 170 11.50 10.05 -4.07
C LEU A 170 12.63 10.64 -3.23
N LEU A 171 13.39 9.78 -2.52
CA LEU A 171 14.44 10.21 -1.60
C LEU A 171 15.85 10.16 -2.19
N GLN A 172 16.03 9.64 -3.41
CA GLN A 172 17.31 9.61 -4.14
C GLN A 172 18.47 8.98 -3.36
N ASP A 173 18.20 7.92 -2.59
CA ASP A 173 19.21 7.22 -1.78
C ASP A 173 20.01 8.17 -0.86
N ASN A 174 19.38 9.24 -0.33
CA ASN A 174 19.99 10.28 0.52
C ASN A 174 20.44 9.80 1.93
N ASP A 175 20.87 8.55 2.05
CA ASP A 175 21.52 7.93 3.21
C ASP A 175 20.67 7.89 4.50
N PHE A 176 19.35 7.74 4.42
CA PHE A 176 18.54 7.26 5.56
C PHE A 176 19.06 5.90 6.03
N LYS A 177 19.97 5.90 7.02
CA LYS A 177 20.57 4.68 7.57
C LYS A 177 20.52 4.66 9.08
N LYS A 178 19.84 3.64 9.59
CA LYS A 178 20.46 2.67 10.51
C LYS A 178 19.75 1.32 10.56
N ILE A 179 18.47 1.22 10.14
CA ILE A 179 17.76 -0.06 10.07
C ILE A 179 16.96 -0.12 8.75
N LYS A 180 17.40 -0.97 7.81
CA LYS A 180 16.69 -1.17 6.55
C LYS A 180 15.26 -1.62 6.82
N GLY A 181 14.29 -0.97 6.16
CA GLY A 181 12.87 -1.36 6.20
C GLY A 181 12.03 -0.78 7.34
N PHE A 182 12.57 -0.54 8.54
CA PHE A 182 11.75 -0.23 9.73
C PHE A 182 11.60 1.26 10.08
N GLN A 183 11.87 2.16 9.13
CA GLN A 183 11.94 3.61 9.36
C GLN A 183 10.80 4.39 8.68
N ASP A 184 9.60 3.82 8.57
CA ASP A 184 8.56 4.44 7.73
C ASP A 184 8.11 5.83 8.18
N LEU A 185 8.02 6.10 9.48
CA LEU A 185 7.68 7.46 9.94
C LEU A 185 8.79 8.46 9.58
N LEU A 186 10.06 8.07 9.64
CA LEU A 186 11.18 8.93 9.24
C LEU A 186 11.17 9.15 7.71
N ARG A 187 10.93 8.08 6.95
CA ARG A 187 10.77 8.14 5.49
C ARG A 187 9.62 9.06 5.11
N ALA A 188 8.46 8.90 5.74
CA ALA A 188 7.30 9.74 5.51
C ALA A 188 7.57 11.20 5.91
N GLN A 189 8.24 11.46 7.04
CA GLN A 189 8.68 12.80 7.43
C GLN A 189 9.46 13.50 6.32
N GLU A 190 10.35 12.77 5.65
CA GLU A 190 11.27 13.36 4.69
C GLU A 190 10.62 13.50 3.31
N ILE A 191 9.75 12.55 2.93
CA ILE A 191 8.87 12.72 1.76
C ILE A 191 7.94 13.91 1.96
N CYS A 192 7.29 14.04 3.12
CA CYS A 192 6.39 15.17 3.45
C CYS A 192 7.15 16.51 3.49
N LYS A 193 8.43 16.50 3.87
CA LYS A 193 9.30 17.69 3.84
C LYS A 193 9.68 18.09 2.41
N LEU A 194 9.98 17.12 1.55
CA LEU A 194 10.27 17.36 0.13
C LEU A 194 9.03 17.81 -0.64
N LEU A 195 7.85 17.29 -0.26
CA LEU A 195 6.57 17.54 -0.91
C LEU A 195 5.58 18.20 0.09
N PRO A 196 5.76 19.48 0.44
CA PRO A 196 5.01 20.13 1.52
C PRO A 196 3.50 20.27 1.26
N HIS A 197 3.05 20.06 0.03
CA HIS A 197 1.64 20.10 -0.36
C HIS A 197 0.93 18.74 -0.21
N VAL A 198 1.68 17.66 0.02
CA VAL A 198 1.16 16.31 0.20
C VAL A 198 0.56 16.17 1.59
N GLU A 199 -0.67 15.69 1.67
CA GLU A 199 -1.42 15.46 2.90
C GLU A 199 -1.09 14.09 3.53
N GLY A 200 -0.66 13.13 2.71
CA GLY A 200 -0.22 11.82 3.17
C GLY A 200 0.23 10.87 2.06
N ILE A 201 0.72 9.71 2.48
CA ILE A 201 1.22 8.64 1.61
C ILE A 201 0.39 7.39 1.87
N LEU A 202 -0.27 6.90 0.84
CA LEU A 202 -1.05 5.67 0.88
C LEU A 202 -0.26 4.53 0.27
N ARG A 203 -0.20 3.39 0.96
CA ARG A 203 0.59 2.23 0.55
C ARG A 203 0.03 0.95 1.16
N MET A 204 0.55 -0.19 0.74
CA MET A 204 0.00 -1.50 1.13
C MET A 204 1.07 -2.42 1.73
N GLU A 205 0.77 -3.04 2.86
CA GLU A 205 1.48 -4.22 3.38
C GLU A 205 0.60 -5.45 3.12
N LEU A 206 -0.04 -6.00 4.16
CA LEU A 206 -1.15 -6.95 4.00
C LEU A 206 -2.47 -6.22 3.73
N GLY A 207 -2.66 -5.05 4.34
CA GLY A 207 -3.76 -4.12 4.09
C GLY A 207 -3.24 -2.76 3.62
N PHE A 208 -4.17 -1.87 3.26
CA PHE A 208 -3.81 -0.48 2.95
C PHE A 208 -3.65 0.33 4.23
N GLU A 209 -2.62 1.17 4.25
CA GLU A 209 -2.37 2.15 5.29
C GLU A 209 -2.18 3.53 4.66
N LEU A 210 -2.52 4.57 5.42
CA LEU A 210 -2.25 5.97 5.13
C LEU A 210 -1.30 6.49 6.19
N ILE A 211 -0.12 6.94 5.78
CA ILE A 211 0.75 7.73 6.64
C ILE A 211 0.41 9.19 6.40
N MET A 212 -0.18 9.85 7.39
CA MET A 212 -0.54 11.26 7.29
C MET A 212 0.65 12.16 7.64
N CYS A 213 0.86 13.21 6.84
CA CYS A 213 1.92 14.19 7.08
C CYS A 213 1.62 15.09 8.29
N ASP A 214 0.34 15.30 8.63
CA ASP A 214 -0.08 16.08 9.81
C ASP A 214 -1.47 15.65 10.28
N THR A 215 -1.51 14.78 11.29
CA THR A 215 -2.78 14.25 11.85
C THR A 215 -3.58 15.27 12.65
N SER A 216 -3.01 16.43 12.98
CA SER A 216 -3.76 17.51 13.63
C SER A 216 -4.72 18.24 12.68
N LYS A 217 -4.57 18.01 11.37
CA LYS A 217 -5.37 18.63 10.31
C LYS A 217 -6.24 17.60 9.61
N ASN A 218 -7.40 18.05 9.16
CA ASN A 218 -8.32 17.29 8.31
C ASN A 218 -8.87 15.98 8.89
N LEU A 219 -8.59 15.68 10.16
CA LEU A 219 -9.12 14.54 10.90
C LEU A 219 -9.89 15.00 12.14
N GLU A 220 -10.98 14.30 12.40
CA GLU A 220 -11.78 14.41 13.61
C GLU A 220 -11.64 13.11 14.40
N LEU A 221 -11.29 13.21 15.68
CA LEU A 221 -11.30 12.08 16.60
C LEU A 221 -12.74 11.76 17.01
N LEU A 222 -13.19 10.54 16.74
CA LEU A 222 -14.53 10.09 17.12
C LEU A 222 -14.53 9.38 18.48
N SER A 223 -13.54 8.51 18.72
CA SER A 223 -13.47 7.74 19.95
C SER A 223 -12.06 7.22 20.22
N ILE A 224 -11.74 7.07 21.50
CA ILE A 224 -10.58 6.31 21.99
C ILE A 224 -11.12 5.24 22.92
N THR A 225 -10.90 3.97 22.60
CA THR A 225 -11.35 2.84 23.41
C THR A 225 -10.14 2.07 23.93
N SER A 226 -10.17 1.73 25.22
CA SER A 226 -9.20 0.78 25.78
C SER A 226 -9.31 -0.55 25.03
N HIS A 227 -8.18 -1.04 24.56
CA HIS A 227 -8.06 -2.29 23.85
C HIS A 227 -6.98 -3.13 24.57
N PRO A 228 -7.39 -4.02 25.50
CA PRO A 228 -6.46 -4.87 26.22
C PRO A 228 -5.68 -5.73 25.22
N GLN A 229 -4.35 -5.57 25.20
CA GLN A 229 -3.49 -6.37 24.33
C GLN A 229 -2.85 -7.48 25.17
N HIS A 230 -3.17 -8.72 24.81
CA HIS A 230 -2.58 -9.92 25.39
C HIS A 230 -1.67 -10.56 24.35
N PHE A 231 -0.43 -10.09 24.25
CA PHE A 231 0.51 -10.59 23.25
C PHE A 231 1.25 -11.84 23.77
N TYR A 232 0.78 -13.03 23.38
CA TYR A 232 1.33 -14.32 23.80
C TYR A 232 1.81 -15.16 22.61
N TRP A 233 3.11 -15.16 22.29
CA TRP A 233 3.67 -15.85 21.10
C TRP A 233 3.31 -17.36 21.03
N ASN A 234 3.11 -18.01 22.19
CA ASN A 234 2.86 -19.45 22.32
C ASN A 234 1.41 -19.87 22.63
N LYS A 235 0.41 -18.97 22.54
CA LYS A 235 -1.01 -19.35 22.70
C LYS A 235 -1.75 -19.40 21.36
N THR A 236 -2.68 -20.35 21.26
CA THR A 236 -3.63 -20.53 20.15
C THR A 236 -4.44 -19.27 19.82
N GLU A 237 -4.60 -18.34 20.77
CA GLU A 237 -5.28 -17.05 20.57
C GLU A 237 -4.58 -16.18 19.51
N ASN A 238 -3.25 -16.27 19.36
CA ASN A 238 -2.50 -15.54 18.33
C ASN A 238 -2.67 -16.12 16.91
N VAL A 239 -3.11 -17.38 16.79
CA VAL A 239 -3.45 -17.98 15.49
C VAL A 239 -4.67 -17.29 14.89
N PHE A 240 -5.63 -16.92 15.74
CA PHE A 240 -6.80 -16.16 15.30
C PHE A 240 -6.42 -14.72 14.95
N TRP A 241 -5.49 -14.07 15.65
CA TRP A 241 -5.06 -12.71 15.30
C TRP A 241 -4.65 -12.56 13.83
N ARG A 242 -3.74 -13.42 13.34
CA ARG A 242 -3.32 -13.38 11.92
C ARG A 242 -4.49 -13.68 10.98
N SER A 243 -5.35 -14.62 11.36
CA SER A 243 -6.53 -14.99 10.55
C SER A 243 -7.55 -13.84 10.49
N GLU A 244 -7.76 -13.14 11.59
CA GLU A 244 -8.62 -11.96 11.70
C GLU A 244 -8.05 -10.76 10.96
N TYR A 245 -6.73 -10.54 11.03
CA TYR A 245 -6.07 -9.54 10.20
C TYR A 245 -6.26 -9.85 8.72
N MET A 246 -5.98 -11.08 8.29
CA MET A 246 -6.19 -11.53 6.91
C MET A 246 -7.66 -11.40 6.49
N ARG A 247 -8.61 -11.77 7.35
CA ARG A 247 -10.06 -11.58 7.12
C ARG A 247 -10.42 -10.10 6.98
N GLY A 248 -9.89 -9.24 7.85
CA GLY A 248 -10.15 -7.80 7.88
C GLY A 248 -9.66 -7.11 6.60
N VAL A 249 -8.44 -7.42 6.16
CA VAL A 249 -7.90 -6.85 4.92
C VAL A 249 -8.59 -7.43 3.69
N SER A 250 -8.80 -8.76 3.63
CA SER A 250 -9.40 -9.42 2.46
C SER A 250 -10.87 -9.07 2.23
N LYS A 251 -11.59 -8.57 3.24
CA LYS A 251 -12.92 -7.96 3.05
C LYS A 251 -12.91 -6.80 2.04
N ARG A 252 -11.75 -6.19 1.82
CA ARG A 252 -11.52 -5.14 0.81
C ARG A 252 -10.81 -5.71 -0.42
N TYR A 253 -11.15 -6.94 -0.81
CA TYR A 253 -10.58 -7.62 -1.98
C TYR A 253 -10.58 -6.75 -3.24
N SER A 254 -11.70 -6.09 -3.53
CA SER A 254 -11.86 -5.17 -4.67
C SER A 254 -11.08 -3.85 -4.53
N GLY A 255 -10.37 -3.67 -3.42
CA GLY A 255 -9.60 -2.48 -3.10
C GLY A 255 -10.32 -1.49 -2.20
N VAL A 256 -9.57 -0.46 -1.76
CA VAL A 256 -10.15 0.71 -1.09
C VAL A 256 -10.71 1.74 -2.09
N GLY A 257 -10.56 1.47 -3.40
CA GLY A 257 -11.10 2.27 -4.50
C GLY A 257 -12.63 2.37 -4.55
N ALA A 258 -13.35 1.50 -3.84
CA ALA A 258 -14.81 1.45 -3.79
C ALA A 258 -15.39 2.57 -2.88
N GLY A 259 -15.21 3.83 -3.27
CA GLY A 259 -15.85 5.01 -2.66
C GLY A 259 -15.09 5.65 -1.49
N LYS A 260 -13.98 5.07 -1.04
CA LYS A 260 -13.12 5.69 -0.02
C LYS A 260 -11.94 6.43 -0.62
N VAL A 261 -11.39 5.93 -1.72
CA VAL A 261 -10.26 6.53 -2.42
C VAL A 261 -10.55 6.53 -3.92
N SER A 262 -10.29 7.65 -4.61
CA SER A 262 -10.30 7.71 -6.07
C SER A 262 -8.89 7.92 -6.58
N VAL A 263 -8.56 7.28 -7.70
CA VAL A 263 -7.34 7.54 -8.47
C VAL A 263 -7.66 8.61 -9.50
N ASP A 264 -6.84 9.66 -9.54
CA ASP A 264 -7.04 10.83 -10.42
C ASP A 264 -6.35 10.67 -11.78
#